data_AF-A0A830GJ78-F1
#
_entry.id   AF-A0A830GJ78-F1
#
_cell.length_a   1.000
_cell.length_b   1.000
_cell.length_c   1.000
_cell.angle_alpha   90.00
_cell.angle_beta   90.00
_cell.angle_gamma   90.00
#
_symmetry.space_group_name_H-M   'P 1'
#
loop_
_entity.id
_entity.type
_entity.pdbx_description
1 polymer ?
#
loop_
_entity_poly.entity_id
_entity_poly.type
_entity_poly.pdbx_seq_one_letter_code
_entity_poly.pdbx_strand_id
1 'polypeptide(L)'
;MAPSGPVGDRRDRREVETPEGVPDVRPAMAKWFQSGRRRDMCVILAGAEDGELTGQRLKTRLERRYDARIEPKSFYGALEAMADAGFVQHRTDGIADKYSLTEGGERRLREHYAWMGENLGDADGEQ
;
A
#
# COMPACT_ATOMS: atom_id res chain seq x y z
N MET A 1 14.08 -57.59 -48.64
CA MET A 1 14.97 -56.44 -48.37
C MET A 1 14.21 -55.53 -47.43
N ALA A 2 14.56 -55.51 -46.13
CA ALA A 2 13.99 -54.55 -45.16
C ALA A 2 14.92 -53.32 -45.08
N PRO A 3 14.44 -52.13 -44.65
CA PRO A 3 14.30 -51.91 -43.21
C PRO A 3 13.12 -51.03 -42.76
N SER A 4 12.68 -51.32 -41.54
CA SER A 4 12.24 -50.46 -40.44
C SER A 4 12.02 -48.95 -40.69
N GLY A 5 10.83 -48.47 -40.33
CA GLY A 5 10.51 -47.08 -39.98
C GLY A 5 9.54 -47.05 -38.78
N PRO A 6 9.59 -46.04 -37.89
CA PRO A 6 9.43 -46.26 -36.45
C PRO A 6 8.04 -45.94 -35.88
N VAL A 7 7.73 -46.59 -34.74
CA VAL A 7 6.78 -46.13 -33.72
C VAL A 7 7.35 -44.86 -33.08
N GLY A 8 6.55 -43.81 -33.03
CA GLY A 8 6.89 -42.54 -32.38
C GLY A 8 5.64 -41.78 -31.99
N ASP A 9 4.99 -42.23 -30.92
CA ASP A 9 4.25 -41.33 -30.04
C ASP A 9 5.20 -40.20 -29.62
N ARG A 10 4.81 -38.96 -29.90
CA ARG A 10 5.23 -37.78 -29.13
C ARG A 10 4.52 -36.52 -29.62
N ARG A 11 3.75 -35.97 -28.68
CA ARG A 11 3.53 -34.54 -28.45
C ARG A 11 2.44 -33.87 -29.26
N ASP A 12 1.23 -34.09 -28.77
CA ASP A 12 0.41 -32.98 -28.25
C ASP A 12 1.31 -31.97 -27.51
N ARG A 13 1.58 -30.84 -28.15
CA ARG A 13 2.16 -29.66 -27.49
C ARG A 13 2.04 -28.42 -28.38
N ARG A 14 1.41 -27.42 -27.76
CA ARG A 14 1.41 -25.99 -28.04
C ARG A 14 0.28 -25.53 -28.98
N GLU A 15 -0.77 -25.03 -28.36
CA GLU A 15 -0.87 -23.58 -28.16
C GLU A 15 -1.58 -23.32 -26.83
N VAL A 16 -0.79 -23.00 -25.80
CA VAL A 16 -1.32 -22.27 -24.66
C VAL A 16 -1.36 -20.83 -25.15
N GLU A 17 -2.46 -20.47 -25.79
CA GLU A 17 -2.83 -19.07 -25.96
C GLU A 17 -3.13 -18.53 -24.56
N THR A 18 -2.12 -17.93 -23.93
CA THR A 18 -2.35 -17.08 -22.76
C THR A 18 -3.08 -15.85 -23.28
N PRO A 19 -4.35 -15.60 -22.90
CA PRO A 19 -5.00 -14.38 -23.32
C PRO A 19 -4.33 -13.20 -22.59
N GLU A 20 -3.59 -12.42 -23.38
CA GLU A 20 -3.24 -11.04 -23.03
C GLU A 20 -4.51 -10.26 -22.72
N GLY A 21 -4.57 -9.71 -21.51
CA GLY A 21 -5.74 -8.99 -21.05
C GLY A 21 -5.79 -8.90 -19.53
N VAL A 22 -4.66 -8.66 -18.87
CA VAL A 22 -4.72 -8.12 -17.51
C VAL A 22 -5.17 -6.67 -17.67
N PRO A 23 -6.37 -6.30 -17.19
CA PRO A 23 -6.76 -4.90 -17.21
C PRO A 23 -5.71 -4.11 -16.45
N ASP A 24 -5.15 -3.07 -17.07
CA ASP A 24 -4.37 -2.04 -16.39
C ASP A 24 -5.26 -1.49 -15.26
N VAL A 25 -5.04 -1.98 -14.05
CA VAL A 25 -5.74 -1.57 -12.84
C VAL A 25 -5.21 -0.21 -12.40
N ARG A 26 -5.41 0.81 -13.25
CA ARG A 26 -5.40 2.21 -12.82
C ARG A 26 -6.77 2.73 -12.32
N PRO A 27 -7.57 2.02 -11.51
CA PRO A 27 -8.61 2.67 -10.73
C PRO A 27 -8.35 2.52 -9.23
N ALA A 28 -7.46 3.34 -8.64
CA ALA A 28 -7.38 3.46 -7.17
C ALA A 28 -6.64 4.69 -6.62
N MET A 29 -5.66 5.27 -7.32
CA MET A 29 -4.86 6.39 -6.78
C MET A 29 -5.75 7.56 -6.31
N ALA A 30 -6.80 7.87 -7.07
CA ALA A 30 -7.47 9.16 -6.96
C ALA A 30 -8.43 9.31 -5.78
N LYS A 31 -9.01 8.24 -5.19
CA LYS A 31 -10.03 8.38 -4.12
C LYS A 31 -9.50 8.16 -2.70
N TRP A 32 -8.50 7.30 -2.53
CA TRP A 32 -8.05 6.88 -1.20
C TRP A 32 -7.23 7.95 -0.47
N PHE A 33 -6.30 8.58 -1.19
CA PHE A 33 -5.46 9.67 -0.70
C PHE A 33 -6.02 11.04 -1.06
N GLN A 34 -7.34 11.26 -1.15
CA GLN A 34 -7.83 12.65 -1.32
C GLN A 34 -7.63 13.49 -0.05
N SER A 35 -7.63 12.85 1.12
CA SER A 35 -7.40 13.52 2.40
C SER A 35 -5.91 13.59 2.71
N GLY A 36 -5.35 14.81 2.73
CA GLY A 36 -3.96 15.07 3.18
C GLY A 36 -3.67 14.43 4.54
N ARG A 37 -4.62 14.56 5.47
CA ARG A 37 -4.53 13.97 6.81
C ARG A 37 -4.34 12.47 6.82
N ARG A 38 -5.04 11.73 5.95
CA ARG A 38 -4.87 10.27 5.86
C ARG A 38 -3.49 9.90 5.33
N ARG A 39 -2.93 10.69 4.40
CA ARG A 39 -1.56 10.49 3.91
C ARG A 39 -0.55 10.69 5.01
N ASP A 40 -0.70 11.78 5.76
CA ASP A 40 0.22 12.11 6.86
C ASP A 40 0.18 11.03 7.96
N MET A 41 -1.00 10.48 8.26
CA MET A 41 -1.11 9.33 9.17
C MET A 41 -0.33 8.12 8.65
N CYS A 42 -0.46 7.76 7.36
CA CYS A 42 0.31 6.68 6.77
C CYS A 42 1.82 6.92 6.83
N VAL A 43 2.28 8.13 6.51
CA VAL A 43 3.71 8.51 6.58
C VAL A 43 4.25 8.34 8.00
N ILE A 44 3.51 8.81 9.02
CA ILE A 44 3.92 8.70 10.41
C ILE A 44 3.96 7.23 10.88
N LEU A 45 3.03 6.40 10.41
CA LEU A 45 3.02 4.96 10.71
C LEU A 45 4.17 4.22 10.05
N ALA A 46 4.46 4.50 8.78
CA ALA A 46 5.59 3.92 8.05
C ALA A 46 6.95 4.29 8.68
N GLY A 47 7.05 5.49 9.27
CA GLY A 47 8.23 5.95 10.00
C GLY A 47 8.28 5.55 11.48
N ALA A 48 7.39 4.69 11.96
CA ALA A 48 7.45 4.19 13.33
C ALA A 48 8.56 3.14 13.48
N GLU A 49 9.37 3.23 14.55
CA GLU A 49 10.51 2.33 14.79
C GLU A 49 10.09 0.85 14.83
N ASP A 50 8.93 0.56 15.44
CA ASP A 50 8.38 -0.79 15.55
C ASP A 50 7.34 -1.11 14.45
N GLY A 51 7.19 -0.24 13.45
CA GLY A 51 6.15 -0.36 12.41
C GLY A 51 4.70 -0.14 12.91
N GLU A 52 4.53 0.24 14.17
CA GLU A 52 3.22 0.48 14.78
C GLU A 52 3.25 1.61 15.82
N LEU A 53 2.10 2.24 16.06
CA LEU A 53 1.93 3.27 17.08
C LEU A 53 0.61 3.12 17.82
N THR A 54 0.56 3.56 19.07
CA THR A 54 -0.73 3.77 19.73
C THR A 54 -1.48 4.92 19.07
N GLY A 55 -2.82 4.85 19.08
CA GLY A 55 -3.66 5.92 18.52
C GLY A 55 -3.30 7.31 19.08
N GLN A 56 -3.04 7.39 20.38
CA GLN A 56 -2.62 8.63 21.04
C GLN A 56 -1.24 9.11 20.57
N ARG A 57 -0.25 8.23 20.39
CA ARG A 57 1.08 8.61 19.86
C ARG A 57 0.98 9.12 18.42
N LEU A 58 0.20 8.44 17.58
CA LEU A 58 -0.05 8.87 16.21
C LEU A 58 -0.71 10.27 16.18
N LYS A 59 -1.74 10.49 17.00
CA LYS A 59 -2.40 11.80 17.14
C LYS A 59 -1.41 12.89 17.55
N THR A 60 -0.62 12.65 18.59
CA THR A 60 0.35 13.63 19.09
C THR A 60 1.42 13.99 18.05
N ARG A 61 1.93 13.00 17.29
CA ARG A 61 2.88 13.27 16.19
C ARG A 61 2.24 14.12 15.08
N LEU A 62 0.99 13.85 14.74
CA LEU A 62 0.25 14.58 13.72
C LEU A 62 -0.07 16.02 14.16
N GLU A 63 -0.52 16.22 15.41
CA GLU A 63 -0.75 17.56 15.99
C GLU A 63 0.54 18.38 16.02
N ARG A 64 1.68 17.78 16.35
CA ARG A 64 2.99 18.43 16.28
C ARG A 64 3.35 18.83 14.85
N ARG A 65 3.10 17.95 13.86
CA ARG A 65 3.37 18.25 12.45
C ARG A 65 2.52 19.41 11.92
N TYR A 66 1.30 19.54 12.42
CA TYR A 66 0.35 20.57 12.02
C TYR A 66 0.46 21.86 12.84
N ASP A 67 1.20 21.82 13.94
CA ASP A 67 1.20 22.90 14.95
C ASP A 67 -0.23 23.29 15.39
N ALA A 68 -1.09 22.28 15.52
CA ALA A 68 -2.51 22.47 15.77
C ALA A 68 -3.11 21.28 16.52
N ARG A 69 -4.12 21.55 17.35
CA ARG A 69 -4.92 20.48 17.96
C ARG A 69 -5.89 19.87 16.96
N ILE A 70 -6.00 18.54 17.02
CA ILE A 70 -6.96 17.76 16.25
C ILE A 70 -8.02 17.25 17.21
N GLU A 71 -9.27 17.48 16.85
CA GLU A 71 -10.41 17.01 17.62
C GLU A 71 -10.41 15.46 17.67
N PRO A 72 -10.49 14.84 18.87
CA PRO A 72 -10.35 13.39 19.02
C PRO A 72 -11.32 12.56 18.17
N LYS A 73 -12.60 12.90 18.14
CA LYS A 73 -13.62 12.14 17.38
C LYS A 73 -13.32 12.17 15.88
N SER A 74 -12.89 13.31 15.36
CA SER A 74 -12.47 13.50 13.97
C SER A 74 -11.21 12.71 13.63
N PHE A 75 -10.26 12.62 14.56
CA PHE A 75 -9.06 11.80 14.41
C PHE A 75 -9.41 10.30 14.38
N TYR A 76 -10.08 9.80 15.41
CA TYR A 76 -10.39 8.38 15.55
C TYR A 76 -11.36 7.90 14.47
N GLY A 77 -12.37 8.70 14.10
CA GLY A 77 -13.25 8.36 12.98
C GLY A 77 -12.54 8.29 11.63
N ALA A 78 -11.46 9.05 11.42
CA ALA A 78 -10.64 8.91 10.22
C ALA A 78 -9.75 7.66 10.25
N LEU A 79 -9.21 7.33 11.43
CA LEU A 79 -8.37 6.15 11.63
C LEU A 79 -9.17 4.85 11.48
N GLU A 80 -10.39 4.82 12.04
CA GLU A 80 -11.36 3.73 11.87
C GLU A 80 -11.74 3.57 10.40
N ALA A 81 -12.09 4.65 9.69
CA ALA A 81 -12.37 4.59 8.26
C ALA A 81 -11.17 4.09 7.42
N MET A 82 -9.93 4.32 7.88
CA MET A 82 -8.74 3.76 7.23
C MET A 82 -8.55 2.27 7.54
N ALA A 83 -8.92 1.84 8.74
CA ALA A 83 -8.90 0.44 9.14
C ALA A 83 -9.97 -0.37 8.40
N ASP A 84 -11.20 0.13 8.35
CA ASP A 84 -12.32 -0.48 7.61
C ASP A 84 -12.00 -0.64 6.13
N ALA A 85 -11.29 0.32 5.55
CA ALA A 85 -10.88 0.28 4.16
C ALA A 85 -9.59 -0.55 3.93
N GLY A 86 -9.04 -1.19 4.97
CA GLY A 86 -7.94 -2.15 4.88
C GLY A 86 -6.56 -1.54 4.67
N PHE A 87 -6.36 -0.26 5.00
CA PHE A 87 -5.06 0.42 4.86
C PHE A 87 -4.25 0.43 6.14
N VAL A 88 -4.96 0.42 7.27
CA VAL A 88 -4.38 0.34 8.60
C VAL A 88 -4.93 -0.92 9.26
N GLN A 89 -4.09 -1.61 10.00
CA GLN A 89 -4.54 -2.66 10.90
C GLN A 89 -4.63 -2.09 12.31
N HIS A 90 -5.73 -2.39 12.99
CA HIS A 90 -5.91 -2.13 14.41
C HIS A 90 -5.68 -3.43 15.19
N ARG A 91 -4.85 -3.36 16.22
CA ARG A 91 -4.59 -4.47 17.15
C ARG A 91 -4.64 -3.95 18.57
N THR A 92 -5.40 -4.63 19.43
CA THR A 92 -5.38 -4.36 20.87
C THR A 92 -4.17 -5.06 21.50
N ASP A 93 -3.31 -4.28 22.14
CA ASP A 93 -2.14 -4.75 22.88
C ASP A 93 -2.26 -4.34 24.35
N GLY A 94 -2.75 -5.28 25.16
CA GLY A 94 -3.10 -5.02 26.56
C GLY A 94 -4.20 -3.96 26.68
N ILE A 95 -3.84 -2.80 27.24
CA ILE A 95 -4.76 -1.67 27.44
C ILE A 95 -4.72 -0.63 26.31
N ALA A 96 -3.83 -0.82 25.33
CA ALA A 96 -3.58 0.17 24.29
C ALA A 96 -3.97 -0.37 22.91
N ASP A 97 -4.69 0.44 22.16
CA ASP A 97 -4.91 0.21 20.74
C ASP A 97 -3.69 0.64 19.95
N LYS A 98 -3.13 -0.30 19.20
CA LYS A 98 -2.03 -0.09 18.27
C LYS A 98 -2.51 -0.14 16.83
N TYR A 99 -1.85 0.64 16.00
CA TYR A 99 -2.14 0.81 14.59
C TYR A 99 -0.86 0.66 13.79
N SER A 100 -0.93 -0.08 12.70
CA SER A 100 0.16 -0.28 11.73
C SER A 100 -0.39 -0.21 10.31
N LEU A 101 0.47 0.01 9.31
CA LEU A 101 0.04 -0.12 7.92
C LEU A 101 -0.18 -1.59 7.58
N THR A 102 -1.23 -1.86 6.80
CA THR A 102 -1.33 -3.15 6.11
C THR A 102 -0.34 -3.16 4.95
N GLU A 103 -0.05 -4.34 4.40
CA GLU A 103 0.73 -4.44 3.16
C GLU A 103 0.11 -3.62 2.01
N GLY A 104 -1.23 -3.61 1.94
CA GLY A 104 -1.97 -2.82 0.96
C GLY A 104 -1.89 -1.30 1.20
N GLY A 105 -1.77 -0.86 2.45
CA GLY A 105 -1.53 0.54 2.82
C GLY A 105 -0.09 0.97 2.53
N GLU A 106 0.88 0.14 2.89
CA GLU A 106 2.31 0.36 2.66
C GLU A 106 2.61 0.48 1.16
N ARG A 107 2.16 -0.48 0.35
CA ARG A 107 2.37 -0.45 -1.10
C ARG A 107 1.88 0.85 -1.73
N ARG A 108 0.65 1.26 -1.38
CA ARG A 108 0.06 2.48 -1.94
C ARG A 108 0.71 3.76 -1.42
N LEU A 109 1.19 3.77 -0.17
CA LEU A 109 1.99 4.88 0.33
C LEU A 109 3.26 5.05 -0.49
N ARG A 110 3.94 3.94 -0.82
CA ARG A 110 5.16 3.97 -1.64
C ARG A 110 4.90 4.37 -3.09
N GLU A 111 3.81 3.89 -3.70
CA GLU A 111 3.36 4.36 -5.02
C GLU A 111 3.14 5.88 -5.03
N HIS A 112 2.49 6.41 -3.98
CA HIS A 112 2.27 7.84 -3.86
C HIS A 112 3.57 8.63 -3.65
N TYR A 113 4.49 8.09 -2.85
CA TYR A 113 5.81 8.70 -2.65
C TYR A 113 6.63 8.75 -3.94
N ALA A 114 6.64 7.66 -4.71
CA ALA A 114 7.30 7.62 -6.02
C ALA A 114 6.71 8.68 -6.97
N TRP A 115 5.39 8.76 -7.07
CA TRP A 115 4.71 9.79 -7.85
C TRP A 115 5.08 11.21 -7.39
N MET A 116 5.20 11.46 -6.08
CA MET A 116 5.65 12.77 -5.58
C MET A 116 7.08 13.07 -6.02
N GLY A 117 8.01 12.11 -5.88
CA GLY A 117 9.40 12.29 -6.31
C GLY A 117 9.54 12.59 -7.80
N GLU A 118 8.81 11.86 -8.65
CA GLU A 118 8.74 12.10 -10.10
C GLU A 118 8.29 13.53 -10.43
N ASN A 119 7.30 14.07 -9.69
CA ASN A 119 6.74 15.39 -9.96
C ASN A 119 7.53 16.54 -9.31
N LEU A 120 8.31 16.25 -8.27
CA LEU A 120 9.18 17.23 -7.60
C LEU A 120 10.56 17.32 -8.24
N GLY A 121 10.90 16.42 -9.17
CA GLY A 121 12.19 16.40 -9.85
C GLY A 121 13.28 15.63 -9.10
N ASP A 122 12.91 14.83 -8.09
CA ASP A 122 13.85 13.98 -7.35
C ASP A 122 14.32 12.75 -8.16
N ALA A 123 13.88 12.61 -9.41
CA ALA A 123 14.21 11.50 -10.30
C ALA A 123 15.56 11.64 -11.03
N ASP A 124 16.19 12.82 -11.03
CA ASP A 124 17.46 13.05 -11.72
C ASP A 124 18.54 13.58 -10.76
N GLY A 125 18.97 12.70 -9.86
CA GLY A 125 20.24 12.84 -9.13
C GLY A 125 21.39 12.24 -9.93
N GLU A 126 21.75 12.85 -11.07
CA GLU A 126 23.08 12.67 -11.65
C GLU A 126 24.10 13.35 -10.71
N GLN A 127 25.00 12.55 -10.13
CA GLN A 127 26.27 13.01 -9.57
C GLN A 127 27.36 12.88 -10.63
#